data_AF-A0AAV3J2N1-F1
#
_entry.id   AF-A0AAV3J2N1-F1
#
_cell.length_a   1.000
_cell.length_b   1.000
_cell.length_c   1.000
_cell.angle_alpha   90.00
_cell.angle_beta   90.00
_cell.angle_gamma   90.00
#
_symmetry.space_group_name_H-M   'P 1'
#
loop_
_entity.id
_entity.type
_entity.pdbx_description
1 polymer ?
#
loop_
_entity_poly.entity_id
_entity_poly.type
_entity_poly.pdbx_seq_one_letter_code
_entity_poly.pdbx_strand_id
1 'polypeptide(L)'
;MSVILIVTILFNLFAIGTIVIRPRLFHTKLFKPMVHNFKLSLIPVVILVGTILTQLFISWLGAVLQSNLVTSISLAVLVIGLIAWFLFLPNSGYLITELNLTHREVDKVEVPIWYDIISVLSLAISGVLNTALNILLLQFLVIIYIDPQTINQINTPLFWTLTGLIFLLLSFGIYLGRYIRFNTWDLLHPRTFVKKLVDHFSISKNRRDGFLFTLLYGIFLAMFYALTFLNPLLQLIRQGK
;
A
#
# COMPACT_ATOMS: atom_id res chain seq x y z
N MET A 1 4.24 10.46 15.48
CA MET A 1 4.85 9.68 14.38
C MET A 1 5.44 8.36 14.87
N SER A 2 6.34 8.39 15.85
CA SER A 2 6.99 7.20 16.43
C SER A 2 6.02 6.09 16.84
N VAL A 3 4.93 6.44 17.53
CA VAL A 3 3.90 5.46 17.97
C VAL A 3 3.29 4.69 16.80
N ILE A 4 2.95 5.37 15.70
CA ILE A 4 2.32 4.75 14.53
C ILE A 4 3.27 3.77 13.85
N LEU A 5 4.53 4.17 13.69
CA LEU A 5 5.56 3.28 13.13
C LEU A 5 5.75 2.04 14.00
N ILE A 6 5.81 2.22 15.32
CA ILE A 6 5.91 1.10 16.27
C ILE A 6 4.70 0.18 16.15
N VAL A 7 3.48 0.72 16.13
CA VAL A 7 2.24 -0.07 15.98
C VAL A 7 2.24 -0.84 14.66
N THR A 8 2.60 -0.20 13.55
CA THR A 8 2.71 -0.87 12.24
C THR A 8 3.73 -1.99 12.27
N ILE A 9 4.92 -1.78 12.85
CA ILE A 9 5.95 -2.82 12.98
C ILE A 9 5.44 -3.97 13.85
N LEU A 10 4.84 -3.68 15.00
CA LEU A 10 4.32 -4.70 15.91
C LEU A 10 3.23 -5.55 15.26
N PHE A 11 2.28 -4.95 14.54
CA PHE A 11 1.24 -5.71 13.82
C PHE A 11 1.83 -6.56 12.69
N ASN A 12 2.83 -6.05 11.96
CA ASN A 12 3.53 -6.83 10.94
C ASN A 12 4.26 -8.03 11.55
N LEU A 13 5.00 -7.82 12.66
CA LEU A 13 5.70 -8.88 13.39
C LEU A 13 4.72 -9.92 13.97
N PHE A 14 3.60 -9.45 14.52
CA PHE A 14 2.57 -10.33 15.05
C PHE A 14 1.93 -11.16 13.93
N ALA A 15 1.53 -10.55 12.81
CA ALA A 15 0.92 -11.24 11.68
C ALA A 15 1.84 -12.31 11.07
N ILE A 16 3.12 -11.99 10.83
CA ILE A 16 4.05 -13.01 10.32
C ILE A 16 4.37 -14.07 11.39
N GLY A 17 4.43 -13.66 12.66
CA GLY A 17 4.64 -14.54 13.80
C GLY A 17 3.55 -15.62 13.90
N THR A 18 2.27 -15.24 13.84
CA THR A 18 1.16 -16.20 13.87
C THR A 18 1.19 -17.14 12.68
N ILE A 19 1.57 -16.67 11.48
CA ILE A 19 1.67 -17.53 10.29
C ILE A 19 2.83 -18.54 10.44
N VAL A 20 3.99 -18.11 10.93
CA VAL A 20 5.21 -18.93 11.05
C VAL A 20 5.18 -19.89 12.24
N ILE A 21 4.50 -19.52 13.33
CA ILE A 21 4.36 -20.36 14.53
C ILE A 21 3.29 -21.44 14.34
N ARG A 22 2.26 -21.19 13.51
CA ARG A 22 1.14 -22.11 13.26
C ARG A 22 1.56 -23.57 12.96
N PRO A 23 2.51 -23.85 12.05
CA PRO A 23 2.98 -25.22 11.79
C PRO A 23 3.57 -25.92 13.01
N ARG A 24 4.20 -25.16 13.92
CA ARG A 24 4.83 -25.70 15.13
C ARG A 24 3.80 -26.02 16.21
N LEU A 25 2.77 -25.19 16.36
CA LEU A 25 1.73 -25.38 17.37
C LEU A 25 0.73 -26.48 17.01
N PHE A 26 0.38 -26.60 15.73
CA PHE A 26 -0.74 -27.45 15.30
C PHE A 26 -0.33 -28.54 14.31
N HIS A 27 0.98 -28.75 14.08
CA HIS A 27 1.52 -29.77 13.18
C HIS A 27 0.96 -29.71 11.74
N THR A 28 0.57 -28.52 11.30
CA THR A 28 0.11 -28.26 9.92
C THR A 28 1.25 -27.82 9.02
N LYS A 29 1.02 -27.79 7.70
CA LYS A 29 2.01 -27.24 6.76
C LYS A 29 1.94 -25.72 6.77
N LEU A 30 3.09 -25.07 6.59
CA LEU A 30 3.13 -23.62 6.37
C LEU A 30 2.42 -23.29 5.05
N PHE A 31 1.37 -22.47 5.14
CA PHE A 31 0.67 -21.98 3.96
C PHE A 31 1.48 -20.87 3.29
N LYS A 32 2.37 -21.27 2.38
CA LYS A 32 3.30 -20.39 1.66
C LYS A 32 2.64 -19.16 0.99
N PRO A 33 1.42 -19.25 0.41
CA PRO A 33 0.79 -18.09 -0.21
C PRO A 33 0.56 -16.92 0.75
N MET A 34 0.17 -17.17 2.01
CA MET A 34 0.00 -16.10 3.01
C MET A 34 1.33 -15.38 3.31
N VAL A 35 2.43 -16.13 3.42
CA VAL A 35 3.77 -15.53 3.61
C VAL A 35 4.19 -14.71 2.38
N HIS A 36 3.87 -15.20 1.18
CA HIS A 36 4.17 -14.47 -0.05
C HIS A 36 3.39 -13.16 -0.13
N ASN A 37 2.07 -13.20 0.11
CA ASN A 37 1.22 -12.01 0.12
C ASN A 37 1.67 -11.01 1.19
N PHE A 38 2.07 -11.49 2.38
CA PHE A 38 2.66 -10.62 3.40
C PHE A 38 3.93 -9.92 2.89
N LYS A 39 4.86 -10.66 2.26
CA LYS A 39 6.06 -10.05 1.68
C LYS A 39 5.72 -9.03 0.59
N LEU A 40 4.76 -9.35 -0.29
CA LEU A 40 4.29 -8.43 -1.32
C LEU A 40 3.71 -7.13 -0.73
N SER A 41 3.08 -7.19 0.44
CA SER A 41 2.54 -6.01 1.12
C SER A 41 3.62 -5.03 1.60
N LEU A 42 4.85 -5.50 1.79
CA LEU A 42 5.98 -4.66 2.23
C LEU A 42 6.76 -4.05 1.06
N ILE A 43 6.63 -4.62 -0.15
CA ILE A 43 7.35 -4.16 -1.35
C ILE A 43 7.14 -2.67 -1.62
N PRO A 44 5.93 -2.09 -1.56
CA PRO A 44 5.74 -0.67 -1.83
C PRO A 44 6.54 0.22 -0.88
N VAL A 45 6.56 -0.11 0.41
CA VAL A 45 7.34 0.66 1.40
C VAL A 45 8.83 0.60 1.07
N VAL A 46 9.33 -0.59 0.71
CA VAL A 46 10.73 -0.80 0.33
C VAL A 46 11.09 -0.01 -0.93
N ILE A 47 10.24 -0.03 -1.96
CA ILE A 47 10.44 0.74 -3.19
C ILE A 47 10.47 2.24 -2.89
N LEU A 48 9.52 2.74 -2.09
CA LEU A 48 9.43 4.16 -1.77
C LEU A 48 10.66 4.64 -1.00
N VAL A 49 11.00 3.96 0.09
CA VAL A 49 12.18 4.30 0.90
C VAL A 49 13.46 4.17 0.10
N GLY A 50 13.61 3.09 -0.68
CA GLY A 50 14.77 2.88 -1.55
C GLY A 50 14.90 4.00 -2.60
N THR A 51 13.79 4.43 -3.19
CA THR A 51 13.74 5.52 -4.17
C THR A 51 14.15 6.84 -3.54
N ILE A 52 13.65 7.14 -2.33
CA ILE A 52 14.02 8.36 -1.60
C ILE A 52 15.52 8.36 -1.26
N LEU A 53 16.04 7.27 -0.69
CA LEU A 53 17.46 7.18 -0.32
C LEU A 53 18.38 7.29 -1.54
N THR A 54 18.04 6.60 -2.63
CA THR A 54 18.83 6.67 -3.87
C THR A 54 18.75 8.05 -4.51
N GLN A 55 17.58 8.68 -4.55
CA GLN A 55 17.43 10.06 -5.03
C GLN A 55 18.27 11.03 -4.19
N LEU A 56 18.19 10.97 -2.86
CA LEU A 56 18.96 11.85 -1.98
C LEU A 56 20.47 11.69 -2.18
N PHE A 57 20.94 10.44 -2.34
CA PHE A 57 22.34 10.15 -2.61
C PHE A 57 22.81 10.73 -3.95
N ILE A 58 22.03 10.55 -5.03
CA ILE A 58 22.36 11.09 -6.35
C ILE A 58 22.28 12.62 -6.36
N SER A 59 21.29 13.22 -5.70
CA SER A 59 21.19 14.68 -5.57
C SER A 59 22.39 15.26 -4.81
N TRP A 60 22.82 14.62 -3.72
CA TRP A 60 24.04 15.00 -3.00
C TRP A 60 25.29 14.91 -3.89
N LEU A 61 25.44 13.81 -4.64
CA LEU A 61 26.54 13.64 -5.59
C LEU A 61 26.54 14.73 -6.66
N GLY A 62 25.36 15.08 -7.21
CA GLY A 62 25.22 16.15 -8.19
C GLY A 62 25.62 17.52 -7.64
N ALA A 63 25.29 17.81 -6.38
CA ALA A 63 25.71 19.03 -5.71
C ALA A 63 27.23 19.09 -5.48
N VAL A 64 27.85 17.98 -5.05
CA VAL A 64 29.31 17.89 -4.84
C VAL A 64 30.07 18.03 -6.16
N LEU A 65 29.58 17.40 -7.23
CA LEU A 65 30.19 17.46 -8.56
C LEU A 65 29.82 18.72 -9.36
N GLN A 66 28.95 19.58 -8.82
CA GLN A 66 28.40 20.76 -9.51
C GLN A 66 27.82 20.42 -10.90
N SER A 67 27.22 19.23 -11.04
CA SER A 67 26.74 18.72 -12.32
C SER A 67 25.21 18.73 -12.39
N ASN A 68 24.67 19.59 -13.26
CA ASN A 68 23.24 19.66 -13.52
C ASN A 68 22.67 18.34 -14.05
N LEU A 69 23.47 17.59 -14.84
CA LEU A 69 23.05 16.31 -15.39
C LEU A 69 22.81 15.26 -14.30
N VAL A 70 23.70 15.19 -13.29
CA VAL A 70 23.55 14.27 -12.16
C VAL A 70 22.32 14.64 -11.32
N THR A 71 22.07 15.94 -11.12
CA THR A 71 20.85 16.42 -10.45
C THR A 71 19.58 16.05 -11.24
N SER A 72 19.57 16.19 -12.56
CA SER A 72 18.43 15.75 -13.39
C SER A 72 18.20 14.23 -13.33
N ILE A 73 19.27 13.43 -13.27
CA ILE A 73 19.16 11.97 -13.08
C ILE A 73 18.48 11.66 -11.73
N SER A 74 18.78 12.41 -10.67
CA SER A 74 18.13 12.20 -9.37
C SER A 74 16.60 12.37 -9.42
N LEU A 75 16.11 13.35 -10.19
CA LEU A 75 14.68 13.55 -10.43
C LEU A 75 14.07 12.44 -11.29
N ALA A 76 14.79 11.98 -12.31
CA ALA A 76 14.34 10.85 -13.12
C ALA A 76 14.19 9.58 -12.28
N VAL A 77 15.16 9.29 -11.39
CA VAL A 77 15.10 8.17 -10.43
C VAL A 77 13.88 8.30 -9.52
N LEU A 78 13.59 9.50 -9.00
CA LEU A 78 12.40 9.76 -8.20
C LEU A 78 11.12 9.44 -8.96
N VAL A 79 10.96 9.98 -10.17
CA VAL A 79 9.75 9.78 -10.99
C VAL A 79 9.56 8.31 -11.34
N ILE A 80 10.61 7.63 -11.80
CA ILE A 80 10.55 6.19 -12.12
C ILE A 80 10.21 5.38 -10.86
N GLY A 81 10.83 5.69 -9.73
CA GLY A 81 10.57 5.03 -8.47
C GLY A 81 9.16 5.26 -7.93
N LEU A 82 8.59 6.46 -8.10
CA LEU A 82 7.19 6.76 -7.76
C LEU A 82 6.20 6.03 -8.67
N ILE A 83 6.50 5.89 -9.96
CA ILE A 83 5.70 5.07 -10.87
C ILE A 83 5.74 3.62 -10.42
N ALA A 84 6.92 3.06 -10.17
CA ALA A 84 7.07 1.69 -9.67
C ALA A 84 6.31 1.51 -8.35
N TRP A 85 6.48 2.44 -7.40
CA TRP A 85 5.74 2.44 -6.13
C TRP A 85 4.23 2.40 -6.34
N PHE A 86 3.68 3.26 -7.20
CA PHE A 86 2.25 3.34 -7.48
C PHE A 86 1.70 2.02 -8.04
N LEU A 87 2.47 1.36 -8.92
CA LEU A 87 2.08 0.06 -9.49
C LEU A 87 2.07 -1.06 -8.45
N PHE A 88 2.98 -1.04 -7.48
CA PHE A 88 3.03 -2.05 -6.42
C PHE A 88 2.14 -1.71 -5.23
N LEU A 89 1.74 -0.46 -5.05
CA LEU A 89 0.98 0.02 -3.89
C LEU A 89 -0.32 -0.75 -3.61
N PRO A 90 -1.12 -1.18 -4.61
CA PRO A 90 -2.27 -2.01 -4.37
C PRO A 90 -1.93 -3.26 -3.54
N ASN A 91 -0.76 -3.89 -3.73
CA ASN A 91 -0.32 -5.12 -3.03
C ASN A 91 -0.38 -5.01 -1.50
N SER A 92 -0.16 -3.82 -0.93
CA SER A 92 -0.32 -3.57 0.50
C SER A 92 -1.76 -3.84 0.97
N GLY A 93 -2.74 -3.40 0.18
CA GLY A 93 -4.16 -3.53 0.48
C GLY A 93 -4.75 -4.91 0.15
N TYR A 94 -4.04 -5.78 -0.60
CA TYR A 94 -4.54 -7.13 -0.94
C TYR A 94 -4.79 -7.97 0.30
N LEU A 95 -4.02 -7.77 1.37
CA LEU A 95 -4.16 -8.54 2.60
C LEU A 95 -5.56 -8.42 3.21
N ILE A 96 -6.27 -7.31 2.99
CA ILE A 96 -7.67 -7.12 3.43
C ILE A 96 -8.60 -8.13 2.75
N THR A 97 -8.31 -8.46 1.49
CA THR A 97 -9.10 -9.42 0.69
C THR A 97 -8.71 -10.88 0.93
N GLU A 98 -7.62 -11.12 1.68
CA GLU A 98 -7.16 -12.45 2.10
C GLU A 98 -7.77 -12.90 3.44
N LEU A 99 -8.86 -12.26 3.87
CA LEU A 99 -9.68 -12.74 5.01
C LEU A 99 -10.34 -14.11 4.77
N ASN A 100 -10.19 -14.64 3.57
CA ASN A 100 -10.61 -15.98 3.21
C ASN A 100 -9.77 -17.03 3.96
N LEU A 101 -10.43 -17.89 4.74
CA LEU A 101 -9.81 -19.01 5.47
C LEU A 101 -9.43 -20.19 4.55
N THR A 102 -9.08 -19.95 3.28
CA THR A 102 -8.71 -20.98 2.28
C THR A 102 -7.58 -21.88 2.74
N HIS A 103 -6.71 -21.40 3.62
CA HIS A 103 -5.63 -22.21 4.18
C HIS A 103 -6.17 -23.44 4.93
N ARG A 104 -7.39 -23.39 5.46
CA ARG A 104 -8.06 -24.53 6.14
C ARG A 104 -8.41 -25.67 5.19
N GLU A 105 -8.65 -25.40 3.91
CA GLU A 105 -8.96 -26.44 2.91
C GLU A 105 -7.74 -27.34 2.63
N VAL A 106 -6.53 -26.85 2.93
CA VAL A 106 -5.27 -27.55 2.67
C VAL A 106 -4.75 -28.27 3.93
N ASP A 107 -5.31 -27.97 5.09
CA ASP A 107 -4.88 -28.56 6.35
C ASP A 107 -5.40 -29.99 6.50
N LYS A 108 -4.51 -30.88 6.93
CA LYS A 108 -4.88 -32.27 7.28
C LYS A 108 -5.39 -32.41 8.71
N VAL A 109 -5.17 -31.39 9.55
CA VAL A 109 -5.48 -31.36 10.98
C VAL A 109 -6.21 -30.06 11.27
N GLU A 110 -7.32 -30.13 12.02
CA GLU A 110 -8.09 -28.94 12.36
C GLU A 110 -7.31 -28.02 13.31
N VAL A 111 -7.10 -26.79 12.87
CA VAL A 111 -6.58 -25.69 13.71
C VAL A 111 -7.75 -24.99 14.40
N PRO A 112 -7.63 -24.63 15.69
CA PRO A 112 -8.67 -23.88 16.39
C PRO A 112 -9.06 -22.60 15.64
N ILE A 113 -10.35 -22.42 15.42
CA ILE A 113 -10.90 -21.33 14.60
C ILE A 113 -10.47 -19.95 15.14
N TRP A 114 -10.43 -19.78 16.46
CA TRP A 114 -9.99 -18.53 17.08
C TRP A 114 -8.56 -18.13 16.69
N TYR A 115 -7.66 -19.10 16.50
CA TYR A 115 -6.28 -18.84 16.11
C TYR A 115 -6.21 -18.31 14.67
N ASP A 116 -6.91 -18.99 13.75
CA ASP A 116 -6.96 -18.59 12.35
C ASP A 116 -7.60 -17.20 12.20
N ILE A 117 -8.68 -16.91 12.96
CA ILE A 117 -9.31 -15.58 12.98
C ILE A 117 -8.31 -14.51 13.40
N ILE A 118 -7.59 -14.70 14.52
CA ILE A 118 -6.61 -13.71 14.99
C ILE A 118 -5.47 -13.56 13.98
N SER A 119 -4.95 -14.65 13.42
CA SER A 119 -3.86 -14.60 12.45
C SER A 119 -4.26 -13.85 11.17
N VAL A 120 -5.44 -14.15 10.63
CA VAL A 120 -5.93 -13.57 9.38
C VAL A 120 -6.38 -12.12 9.57
N LEU A 121 -7.01 -11.80 10.70
CA LEU A 121 -7.35 -10.42 11.07
C LEU A 121 -6.08 -9.57 11.25
N SER A 122 -5.06 -10.11 11.91
CA SER A 122 -3.78 -9.41 12.09
C SER A 122 -3.08 -9.15 10.77
N LEU A 123 -3.16 -10.11 9.83
CA LEU A 123 -2.66 -9.95 8.47
C LEU A 123 -3.40 -8.83 7.72
N ALA A 124 -4.73 -8.79 7.80
CA ALA A 124 -5.53 -7.74 7.19
C ALA A 124 -5.21 -6.35 7.79
N ILE A 125 -5.14 -6.24 9.12
CA ILE A 125 -4.77 -4.99 9.80
C ILE A 125 -3.36 -4.53 9.40
N SER A 126 -2.39 -5.45 9.33
CA SER A 126 -1.05 -5.18 8.81
C SER A 126 -1.09 -4.58 7.40
N GLY A 127 -1.91 -5.12 6.49
CA GLY A 127 -2.09 -4.57 5.15
C GLY A 127 -2.69 -3.17 5.12
N VAL A 128 -3.70 -2.91 5.95
CA VAL A 128 -4.29 -1.55 6.09
C VAL A 128 -3.24 -0.57 6.60
N LEU A 129 -2.50 -0.93 7.65
CA LEU A 129 -1.44 -0.10 8.22
C LEU A 129 -0.32 0.16 7.22
N ASN A 130 0.11 -0.85 6.46
CA ASN A 130 1.12 -0.70 5.42
C ASN A 130 0.64 0.22 4.30
N THR A 131 -0.62 0.11 3.88
CA THR A 131 -1.24 0.98 2.87
C THR A 131 -1.27 2.43 3.36
N ALA A 132 -1.75 2.66 4.58
CA ALA A 132 -1.80 3.97 5.19
C ALA A 132 -0.42 4.60 5.38
N LEU A 133 0.57 3.81 5.80
CA LEU A 133 1.96 4.25 5.96
C LEU A 133 2.57 4.70 4.61
N ASN A 134 2.28 3.99 3.51
CA ASN A 134 2.72 4.39 2.18
C ASN A 134 2.14 5.76 1.79
N ILE A 135 0.86 6.02 2.04
CA ILE A 135 0.23 7.32 1.75
C ILE A 135 0.83 8.42 2.61
N LEU A 136 1.04 8.14 3.89
CA LEU A 136 1.69 9.09 4.80
C LEU A 136 3.10 9.47 4.32
N LEU A 137 3.91 8.49 3.92
CA LEU A 137 5.25 8.74 3.39
C LEU A 137 5.22 9.54 2.08
N LEU A 138 4.28 9.26 1.18
CA LEU A 138 4.08 10.07 -0.02
C LEU A 138 3.73 11.51 0.33
N GLN A 139 2.83 11.73 1.29
CA GLN A 139 2.45 13.08 1.73
C GLN A 139 3.63 13.83 2.35
N PHE A 140 4.50 13.16 3.11
CA PHE A 140 5.74 13.77 3.59
C PHE A 140 6.69 14.14 2.46
N LEU A 141 6.85 13.27 1.48
CA LEU A 141 7.65 13.57 0.30
C LEU A 141 7.14 14.84 -0.39
N VAL A 142 5.82 14.92 -0.64
CA VAL A 142 5.20 16.11 -1.22
C VAL A 142 5.45 17.36 -0.37
N ILE A 143 5.33 17.27 0.95
CA ILE A 143 5.61 18.39 1.86
C ILE A 143 7.07 18.83 1.82
N ILE A 144 8.03 17.91 1.70
CA ILE A 144 9.47 18.22 1.63
C ILE A 144 9.82 18.93 0.31
N TYR A 145 9.18 18.55 -0.80
CA TYR A 145 9.45 19.13 -2.11
C TYR A 145 8.70 20.45 -2.36
N ILE A 146 7.57 20.67 -1.69
CA ILE A 146 6.88 21.96 -1.71
C ILE A 146 7.58 22.89 -0.72
N ASP A 147 7.89 24.12 -1.16
CA ASP A 147 8.55 25.14 -0.33
C ASP A 147 7.88 25.24 1.06
N PRO A 148 8.65 25.19 2.17
CA PRO A 148 8.14 25.35 3.53
C PRO A 148 7.19 26.54 3.71
N GLN A 149 7.42 27.64 2.99
CA GLN A 149 6.56 28.83 3.05
C GLN A 149 5.16 28.58 2.47
N THR A 150 5.05 27.61 1.56
CA THR A 150 3.83 27.20 0.86
C THR A 150 3.10 26.07 1.59
N ILE A 151 3.67 25.50 2.67
CA ILE A 151 3.03 24.45 3.48
C ILE A 151 1.66 24.89 4.02
N ASN A 152 1.46 26.18 4.29
CA ASN A 152 0.17 26.73 4.69
C ASN A 152 -0.93 26.55 3.62
N GLN A 153 -0.55 26.37 2.34
CA GLN A 153 -1.46 26.07 1.23
C GLN A 153 -1.72 24.57 1.05
N ILE A 154 -0.97 23.69 1.73
CA ILE A 154 -1.16 22.24 1.66
C ILE A 154 -2.37 21.79 2.49
N ASN A 155 -2.70 22.45 3.60
CA ASN A 155 -3.93 22.16 4.35
C ASN A 155 -5.18 22.78 3.71
N THR A 156 -5.35 22.56 2.41
CA THR A 156 -6.50 22.99 1.64
C THR A 156 -7.51 21.85 1.45
N PRO A 157 -8.80 22.16 1.24
CA PRO A 157 -9.78 21.15 0.85
C PRO A 157 -9.35 20.32 -0.36
N LEU A 158 -8.59 20.93 -1.29
CA LEU A 158 -8.06 20.26 -2.47
C LEU A 158 -7.11 19.11 -2.11
N PHE A 159 -6.16 19.32 -1.20
CA PHE A 159 -5.21 18.28 -0.76
C PHE A 159 -5.92 17.07 -0.14
N TRP A 160 -6.92 17.32 0.71
CA TRP A 160 -7.72 16.25 1.32
C TRP A 160 -8.62 15.53 0.31
N THR A 161 -9.18 16.27 -0.66
CA THR A 161 -9.96 15.69 -1.75
C THR A 161 -9.09 14.76 -2.62
N LEU A 162 -7.88 15.19 -2.97
CA LEU A 162 -6.91 14.38 -3.71
C LEU A 162 -6.49 13.13 -2.91
N THR A 163 -6.30 13.27 -1.60
CA THR A 163 -6.02 12.13 -0.71
C THR A 163 -7.18 11.11 -0.73
N GLY A 164 -8.43 11.57 -0.66
CA GLY A 164 -9.61 10.70 -0.80
C GLY A 164 -9.68 10.01 -2.17
N LEU A 165 -9.37 10.74 -3.25
CA LEU A 165 -9.33 10.19 -4.60
C LEU A 165 -8.25 9.11 -4.73
N ILE A 166 -7.09 9.27 -4.10
CA ILE A 166 -6.04 8.25 -4.07
C ILE A 166 -6.56 6.96 -3.44
N PHE A 167 -7.29 7.03 -2.32
CA PHE A 167 -7.88 5.82 -1.72
C PHE A 167 -8.90 5.12 -2.62
N LEU A 168 -9.69 5.87 -3.40
CA LEU A 168 -10.59 5.30 -4.40
C LEU A 168 -9.79 4.63 -5.53
N LEU A 169 -8.77 5.29 -6.08
CA LEU A 169 -7.92 4.73 -7.13
C LEU A 169 -7.20 3.46 -6.66
N LEU A 170 -6.76 3.44 -5.40
CA LEU A 170 -6.14 2.26 -4.80
C LEU A 170 -7.11 1.12 -4.61
N SER A 171 -8.32 1.41 -4.14
CA SER A 171 -9.36 0.40 -4.00
C SER A 171 -9.76 -0.19 -5.34
N PHE A 172 -9.78 0.63 -6.39
CA PHE A 172 -9.93 0.16 -7.76
C PHE A 172 -8.75 -0.73 -8.19
N GLY A 173 -7.51 -0.35 -7.90
CA GLY A 173 -6.33 -1.18 -8.16
C GLY A 173 -6.35 -2.54 -7.45
N ILE A 174 -6.85 -2.59 -6.21
CA ILE A 174 -7.06 -3.85 -5.46
C ILE A 174 -8.14 -4.70 -6.15
N TYR A 175 -9.26 -4.08 -6.57
CA TYR A 175 -10.31 -4.78 -7.33
C TYR A 175 -9.76 -5.41 -8.61
N LEU A 176 -8.97 -4.63 -9.37
CA LEU A 176 -8.40 -5.07 -10.63
C LEU A 176 -7.58 -6.35 -10.50
N GLY A 177 -6.61 -6.43 -9.58
CA GLY A 177 -5.82 -7.66 -9.47
C GLY A 177 -6.47 -8.76 -8.64
N ARG A 178 -7.48 -8.49 -7.80
CA ARG A 178 -8.22 -9.57 -7.10
C ARG A 178 -9.25 -10.25 -8.01
N TYR A 179 -10.02 -9.48 -8.77
CA TYR A 179 -11.15 -10.00 -9.55
C TYR A 179 -10.80 -10.22 -11.03
N ILE A 180 -9.99 -9.33 -11.62
CA ILE A 180 -9.57 -9.44 -13.03
C ILE A 180 -8.21 -10.15 -13.15
N ARG A 181 -7.47 -10.29 -12.03
CA ARG A 181 -6.14 -10.95 -11.96
C ARG A 181 -5.12 -10.32 -12.90
N PHE A 182 -5.13 -8.99 -12.98
CA PHE A 182 -4.09 -8.26 -13.69
C PHE A 182 -2.73 -8.43 -12.99
N ASN A 183 -1.73 -8.82 -13.77
CA ASN A 183 -0.33 -8.77 -13.35
C ASN A 183 0.29 -7.44 -13.76
N THR A 184 1.33 -6.99 -13.06
CA THR A 184 2.07 -5.77 -13.41
C THR A 184 2.62 -5.79 -14.84
N TRP A 185 2.87 -6.98 -15.40
CA TRP A 185 3.32 -7.21 -16.79
C TRP A 185 2.23 -7.02 -17.85
N ASP A 186 0.94 -7.09 -17.49
CA ASP A 186 -0.15 -6.81 -18.43
C ASP A 186 -0.14 -5.34 -18.89
N LEU A 187 0.44 -4.43 -18.09
CA LEU A 187 0.60 -3.01 -18.43
C LEU A 187 1.56 -2.77 -19.61
N LEU A 188 2.48 -3.71 -19.87
CA LEU A 188 3.36 -3.66 -21.04
C LEU A 188 2.61 -4.01 -22.34
N HIS A 189 1.40 -4.56 -22.23
CA HIS A 189 0.56 -4.95 -23.37
C HIS A 189 -0.78 -4.20 -23.32
N PRO A 190 -0.80 -2.89 -23.67
CA PRO A 190 -1.93 -2.00 -23.42
C PRO A 190 -3.21 -2.43 -24.15
N ARG A 191 -3.10 -3.02 -25.34
CA ARG A 191 -4.27 -3.51 -26.10
C ARG A 191 -4.98 -4.65 -25.39
N THR A 192 -4.23 -5.65 -24.90
CA THR A 192 -4.80 -6.78 -24.16
C THR A 192 -5.31 -6.35 -22.78
N PHE A 193 -4.64 -5.37 -22.15
CA PHE A 193 -5.09 -4.78 -20.89
C PHE A 193 -6.48 -4.13 -21.04
N VAL A 194 -6.63 -3.22 -22.02
CA VAL A 194 -7.90 -2.51 -22.27
C VAL A 194 -8.99 -3.50 -22.65
N LYS A 195 -8.68 -4.48 -23.51
CA LYS A 195 -9.66 -5.50 -23.90
C LYS A 195 -10.19 -6.29 -22.68
N LYS A 196 -9.30 -6.81 -21.82
CA LYS A 196 -9.69 -7.51 -20.59
C LYS A 196 -10.57 -6.63 -19.70
N LEU A 197 -10.22 -5.35 -19.57
CA LEU A 197 -10.95 -4.39 -18.73
C LEU A 197 -12.36 -4.13 -19.29
N VAL A 198 -12.47 -3.88 -20.59
CA VAL A 198 -13.77 -3.68 -21.27
C VAL A 198 -14.62 -4.94 -21.19
N ASP A 199 -14.07 -6.11 -21.51
CA ASP A 199 -14.79 -7.38 -21.46
C ASP A 199 -15.35 -7.66 -20.05
N HIS A 200 -14.56 -7.37 -19.00
CA HIS A 200 -15.00 -7.51 -17.62
C HIS A 200 -16.15 -6.56 -17.25
N PHE A 201 -16.04 -5.28 -17.62
CA PHE A 201 -17.02 -4.24 -17.26
C PHE A 201 -18.24 -4.16 -18.19
N SER A 202 -18.21 -4.87 -19.33
CA SER A 202 -19.38 -5.11 -20.17
C SER A 202 -20.47 -5.89 -19.44
N ILE A 203 -20.08 -6.74 -18.48
CA ILE A 203 -21.01 -7.50 -17.64
C ILE A 203 -21.57 -6.57 -16.54
N SER A 204 -22.90 -6.41 -16.52
CA SER A 204 -23.59 -5.50 -15.58
C SER A 204 -23.29 -5.80 -14.10
N LYS A 205 -23.23 -7.09 -13.74
CA LYS A 205 -22.87 -7.53 -12.39
C LYS A 205 -21.46 -7.07 -11.99
N ASN A 206 -20.47 -7.29 -12.85
CA ASN A 206 -19.08 -6.92 -12.60
C ASN A 206 -18.87 -5.41 -12.47
N ARG A 207 -19.66 -4.61 -13.21
CA ARG A 207 -19.68 -3.16 -13.08
C ARG A 207 -20.22 -2.71 -11.72
N ARG A 208 -21.32 -3.32 -11.26
CA ARG A 208 -21.87 -3.07 -9.94
C ARG A 208 -20.88 -3.48 -8.84
N ASP A 209 -20.33 -4.68 -8.92
CA ASP A 209 -19.39 -5.21 -7.94
C ASP A 209 -18.11 -4.36 -7.89
N GLY A 210 -17.55 -3.97 -9.04
CA GLY A 210 -16.38 -3.11 -9.10
C GLY A 210 -16.61 -1.71 -8.55
N PHE A 211 -17.77 -1.11 -8.84
CA PHE A 211 -18.13 0.19 -8.28
C PHE A 211 -18.30 0.12 -6.76
N LEU A 212 -19.09 -0.85 -6.26
CA LEU A 212 -19.33 -1.02 -4.83
C LEU A 212 -18.06 -1.35 -4.07
N PHE A 213 -17.21 -2.24 -4.62
CA PHE A 213 -15.92 -2.57 -4.02
C PHE A 213 -15.06 -1.31 -3.90
N THR A 214 -14.88 -0.57 -5.01
CA THR A 214 -14.04 0.64 -5.05
C THR A 214 -14.52 1.69 -4.05
N LEU A 215 -15.83 1.91 -3.99
CA LEU A 215 -16.42 2.90 -3.09
C LEU A 215 -16.28 2.48 -1.62
N LEU A 216 -16.67 1.25 -1.27
CA LEU A 216 -16.66 0.79 0.12
C LEU A 216 -15.24 0.61 0.65
N TYR A 217 -14.34 0.00 -0.12
CA TYR A 217 -12.93 -0.13 0.29
C TYR A 217 -12.25 1.24 0.34
N GLY A 218 -12.57 2.15 -0.58
CA GLY A 218 -11.98 3.49 -0.60
C GLY A 218 -12.40 4.30 0.61
N ILE A 219 -13.70 4.29 0.94
CA ILE A 219 -14.22 4.94 2.15
C ILE A 219 -13.63 4.30 3.41
N PHE A 220 -13.55 2.96 3.46
CA PHE A 220 -12.95 2.25 4.59
C PHE A 220 -11.50 2.66 4.82
N LEU A 221 -10.66 2.65 3.78
CA LEU A 221 -9.25 3.06 3.87
C LEU A 221 -9.12 4.54 4.22
N ALA A 222 -9.94 5.42 3.61
CA ALA A 222 -9.92 6.84 3.90
C ALA A 222 -10.35 7.15 5.35
N MET A 223 -11.39 6.48 5.86
CA MET A 223 -11.84 6.61 7.24
C MET A 223 -10.77 6.11 8.22
N PHE A 224 -10.19 4.94 7.94
CA PHE A 224 -9.10 4.40 8.76
C PHE A 224 -7.92 5.39 8.81
N TYR A 225 -7.51 5.89 7.64
CA TYR A 225 -6.44 6.88 7.51
C TYR A 225 -6.74 8.16 8.29
N ALA A 226 -7.95 8.70 8.12
CA ALA A 226 -8.38 9.91 8.79
C ALA A 226 -8.33 9.77 10.33
N LEU A 227 -8.73 8.63 10.87
CA LEU A 227 -8.73 8.40 12.32
C LEU A 227 -7.33 8.19 12.91
N THR A 228 -6.43 7.54 12.15
CA THR A 228 -5.15 7.08 12.70
C THR A 228 -3.96 7.96 12.30
N PHE A 229 -3.96 8.58 11.12
CA PHE A 229 -2.80 9.29 10.55
C PHE A 229 -3.01 10.80 10.39
N LEU A 230 -4.26 11.28 10.36
CA LEU A 230 -4.58 12.70 10.12
C LEU A 230 -4.03 13.63 11.21
N ASN A 231 -4.30 13.32 12.48
CA ASN A 231 -3.90 14.15 13.61
C ASN A 231 -2.36 14.32 13.70
N PRO A 232 -1.55 13.24 13.64
CA PRO A 232 -0.09 13.37 13.60
C PRO A 232 0.41 14.22 12.43
N LEU A 233 -0.20 14.08 11.26
CA LEU A 233 0.18 14.84 10.07
C LEU A 233 -0.15 16.33 10.22
N LEU A 234 -1.36 16.66 10.70
CA LEU A 234 -1.78 18.03 10.97
C LEU A 234 -0.91 18.70 12.04
N GLN A 235 -0.49 17.97 13.08
CA GLN A 235 0.44 18.49 14.08
C GLN A 235 1.79 18.85 13.45
N LEU A 236 2.31 18.00 12.55
CA LEU A 236 3.58 18.25 11.88
C LEU A 236 3.50 19.45 10.92
N ILE A 237 2.42 19.57 10.16
CA ILE A 237 2.13 20.75 9.33
C ILE A 237 2.06 22.03 10.18
N ARG A 238 1.50 21.96 11.39
CA ARG A 238 1.41 23.10 12.31
C ARG A 238 2.72 23.45 13.02
N GLN A 239 3.59 22.46 13.27
CA GLN A 239 4.89 22.63 13.91
C GLN A 239 5.99 23.11 12.95
N GLY A 240 5.78 23.00 11.64
CA GLY A 240 6.59 23.66 10.62
C GLY A 240 6.31 25.17 10.48
N LYS A 241 5.57 25.77 11.43
CA LYS A 241 5.43 27.21 11.65
C LYS A 241 6.47 27.68 12.65
#